data_AF-A0A398DRP6-F1
#
_entry.id   AF-A0A398DRP6-F1
#
_cell.length_a   1.000
_cell.length_b   1.000
_cell.length_c   1.000
_cell.angle_alpha   90.00
_cell.angle_beta   90.00
_cell.angle_gamma   90.00
#
_symmetry.space_group_name_H-M   'P 1'
#
loop_
_entity.id
_entity.type
_entity.pdbx_description
1 polymer ?
#
loop_
_entity_poly.entity_id
_entity_poly.type
_entity_poly.pdbx_seq_one_letter_code
_entity_poly.pdbx_strand_id
1 'polypeptide(L)'
;MQRSDVRHLYYIVSIVNLGSIARQGILSNNRMHGTAHDSIADPSVQDRRDKVRVPGKNGSRELHSYANLYFNARNAMMYRRLDRHAEICVVQVSPEILDLPDVVLTDCNAASGWCKFLPSPNGLNDIDGNLVFARD
;
A
#
# COMPACT_ATOMS: atom_id res chain seq x y z
N MET A 1 7.78 13.64 8.10
CA MET A 1 9.08 12.93 8.00
C MET A 1 9.83 13.35 6.73
N GLN A 2 11.14 13.20 6.66
CA GLN A 2 11.95 13.54 5.48
C GLN A 2 12.06 12.38 4.49
N ARG A 3 12.32 12.70 3.21
CA ARG A 3 12.50 11.71 2.14
C ARG A 3 13.59 10.67 2.43
N SER A 4 14.66 11.08 3.10
CA SER A 4 15.79 10.22 3.50
C SER A 4 15.44 9.20 4.59
N ASP A 5 14.38 9.46 5.37
CA ASP A 5 13.94 8.59 6.46
C ASP A 5 13.30 7.30 5.90
N VAL A 6 12.72 7.38 4.70
CA VAL A 6 12.10 6.23 4.03
C VAL A 6 13.17 5.42 3.30
N ARG A 7 13.63 4.34 3.95
CA ARG A 7 14.61 3.42 3.38
C ARG A 7 14.00 2.41 2.42
N HIS A 8 12.82 1.91 2.73
CA HIS A 8 12.07 0.96 1.92
C HIS A 8 10.57 1.20 2.10
N LEU A 9 9.81 0.78 1.10
CA LEU A 9 8.37 0.55 1.23
C LEU A 9 8.13 -0.96 1.27
N TYR A 10 6.99 -1.35 1.81
CA TYR A 10 6.66 -2.75 2.07
C TYR A 10 5.36 -3.14 1.36
N TYR A 11 5.34 -4.34 0.81
CA TYR A 11 4.14 -4.97 0.27
C TYR A 11 3.97 -6.34 0.92
N ILE A 12 2.82 -6.59 1.53
CA ILE A 12 2.49 -7.89 2.12
C ILE A 12 1.71 -8.72 1.10
N VAL A 13 2.08 -9.99 0.96
CA VAL A 13 1.47 -10.88 -0.03
C VAL A 13 1.61 -12.34 0.42
N SER A 14 0.77 -13.23 -0.12
CA SER A 14 1.02 -14.67 -0.01
C SER A 14 2.31 -15.08 -0.72
N ILE A 15 3.08 -15.99 -0.11
CA ILE A 15 4.34 -16.54 -0.61
C ILE A 15 4.20 -17.14 -2.01
N VAL A 16 3.03 -17.74 -2.32
CA VAL A 16 2.80 -18.39 -3.62
C VAL A 16 2.76 -17.39 -4.77
N ASN A 17 2.48 -16.12 -4.50
CA ASN A 17 2.41 -15.07 -5.53
C ASN A 17 3.78 -14.44 -5.82
N LEU A 18 4.85 -14.76 -5.08
CA LEU A 18 6.17 -14.16 -5.32
C LEU A 18 6.67 -14.41 -6.75
N GLY A 19 6.39 -15.59 -7.31
CA GLY A 19 6.76 -15.93 -8.68
C GLY A 19 6.08 -15.06 -9.74
N SER A 20 4.79 -14.72 -9.57
CA SER A 20 4.11 -13.81 -10.51
C SER A 20 4.57 -12.38 -10.35
N ILE A 21 4.78 -11.92 -9.11
CA ILE A 21 5.33 -10.59 -8.82
C ILE A 21 6.70 -10.40 -9.45
N ALA A 22 7.59 -11.40 -9.38
CA ALA A 22 8.90 -11.33 -10.02
C ALA A 22 8.81 -11.17 -11.56
N ARG A 23 7.75 -11.70 -12.19
CA ARG A 23 7.57 -11.64 -13.65
C ARG A 23 6.79 -10.41 -14.13
N GLN A 24 5.81 -9.96 -13.34
CA GLN A 24 4.81 -8.96 -13.78
C GLN A 24 4.85 -7.67 -12.95
N GLY A 25 5.61 -7.65 -11.86
CA GLY A 25 5.59 -6.59 -10.86
C GLY A 25 4.39 -6.70 -9.91
N ILE A 26 4.30 -5.73 -9.00
CA ILE A 26 3.14 -5.57 -8.11
C ILE A 26 2.05 -4.84 -8.89
N LEU A 27 0.95 -5.54 -9.17
CA LEU A 27 -0.17 -5.00 -9.92
C LEU A 27 -1.24 -4.39 -9.00
N SER A 28 -1.97 -3.39 -9.51
CA SER A 28 -3.15 -2.86 -8.83
C SER A 28 -4.29 -3.86 -8.83
N ASN A 29 -5.27 -3.68 -7.94
CA ASN A 29 -6.41 -4.59 -7.83
C ASN A 29 -7.17 -4.71 -9.17
N ASN A 30 -7.40 -3.57 -9.85
CA ASN A 30 -8.06 -3.56 -11.15
C ASN A 30 -7.28 -4.33 -12.23
N ARG A 31 -5.94 -4.35 -12.16
CA ARG A 31 -5.10 -5.13 -13.09
C ARG A 31 -5.00 -6.61 -12.73
N MET A 32 -5.24 -6.97 -11.47
CA MET A 32 -5.29 -8.36 -11.01
C MET A 32 -6.61 -9.05 -11.29
N HIS A 33 -7.65 -8.31 -11.69
CA HIS A 33 -8.97 -8.87 -11.98
C HIS A 33 -8.87 -9.97 -13.06
N GLY A 34 -9.37 -11.16 -12.75
CA GLY A 34 -9.29 -12.34 -13.63
C GLY A 34 -7.95 -13.08 -13.64
N THR A 35 -6.95 -12.61 -12.88
CA THR A 35 -5.68 -13.32 -12.69
C THR A 35 -5.76 -14.22 -11.47
N ALA A 36 -5.46 -15.52 -11.64
CA ALA A 36 -5.38 -16.45 -10.53
C ALA A 36 -4.24 -16.05 -9.57
N HIS A 37 -4.59 -15.85 -8.30
CA HIS A 37 -3.65 -15.52 -7.23
C HIS A 37 -4.24 -15.93 -5.88
N ASP A 38 -3.39 -16.16 -4.90
CA ASP A 38 -3.83 -16.35 -3.51
C ASP A 38 -3.96 -14.99 -2.81
N SER A 39 -5.19 -14.58 -2.50
CA SER A 39 -5.45 -13.29 -1.88
C SER A 39 -5.44 -13.38 -0.36
N ILE A 40 -4.66 -12.50 0.28
CA ILE A 40 -4.70 -12.29 1.73
C ILE A 40 -5.61 -11.12 2.13
N ALA A 41 -6.31 -10.50 1.18
CA ALA A 41 -7.15 -9.34 1.43
C ALA A 41 -8.36 -9.68 2.31
N ASP A 42 -8.84 -8.72 3.10
CA ASP A 42 -10.12 -8.83 3.81
C ASP A 42 -11.23 -8.27 2.90
N PRO A 43 -12.28 -9.06 2.57
CA PRO A 43 -13.36 -8.61 1.69
C PRO A 43 -14.02 -7.32 2.17
N SER A 44 -14.25 -7.17 3.49
CA SER A 44 -14.86 -5.96 4.05
C SER A 44 -13.97 -4.72 3.93
N VAL A 45 -12.65 -4.91 3.85
CA VAL A 45 -11.70 -3.82 3.54
C VAL A 45 -11.74 -3.50 2.06
N GLN A 46 -11.82 -4.52 1.19
CA GLN A 46 -11.93 -4.31 -0.27
C GLN A 46 -13.21 -3.55 -0.63
N ASP A 47 -14.35 -3.91 -0.04
CA ASP A 47 -15.64 -3.22 -0.27
C ASP A 47 -15.60 -1.75 0.14
N ARG A 48 -14.80 -1.42 1.16
CA ARG A 48 -14.57 -0.02 1.56
C ARG A 48 -13.66 0.70 0.57
N ARG A 49 -12.58 0.04 0.15
CA ARG A 49 -11.60 0.60 -0.81
C ARG A 49 -12.22 0.87 -2.18
N ASP A 50 -13.20 0.07 -2.58
CA ASP A 50 -13.92 0.23 -3.86
C ASP A 50 -14.65 1.58 -3.95
N LYS A 51 -15.05 2.12 -2.80
CA LYS A 51 -15.75 3.41 -2.70
C LYS A 51 -14.80 4.61 -2.63
N VAL A 52 -13.50 4.38 -2.54
CA VAL A 52 -12.50 5.44 -2.33
C VAL A 52 -12.04 6.02 -3.67
N ARG A 53 -12.16 7.35 -3.78
CA ARG A 53 -11.63 8.15 -4.88
C ARG A 53 -10.43 8.95 -4.40
N VAL A 54 -9.28 8.70 -5.01
CA VAL A 54 -8.02 9.41 -4.78
C VAL A 54 -8.00 10.66 -5.67
N PRO A 55 -7.94 11.88 -5.10
CA PRO A 55 -7.82 13.10 -5.88
C PRO A 55 -6.43 13.19 -6.53
N GLY A 56 -6.38 13.68 -7.76
CA GLY A 56 -5.14 13.92 -8.50
C GLY A 56 -5.26 15.13 -9.43
N LYS A 57 -4.15 15.48 -10.10
CA LYS A 57 -4.08 16.68 -10.97
C LYS A 57 -5.11 16.66 -12.10
N ASN A 58 -5.41 15.48 -12.65
CA ASN A 58 -6.29 15.28 -13.80
C ASN A 58 -7.64 14.66 -13.39
N GLY A 59 -8.13 14.98 -12.20
CA GLY A 59 -9.37 14.44 -11.64
C GLY A 59 -9.13 13.32 -10.63
N SER A 60 -10.20 12.63 -10.25
CA SER A 60 -10.16 11.57 -9.25
C SER A 60 -9.95 10.19 -9.90
N ARG A 61 -9.15 9.33 -9.26
CA ARG A 61 -8.94 7.93 -9.66
C ARG A 61 -9.36 6.99 -8.53
N GLU A 62 -9.83 5.80 -8.86
CA GLU A 62 -10.17 4.77 -7.87
C GLU A 62 -8.93 4.29 -7.11
N LEU A 63 -9.07 4.05 -5.81
CA LEU A 63 -7.99 3.47 -5.01
C LEU A 63 -7.53 2.11 -5.57
N HIS A 64 -8.45 1.31 -6.13
CA HIS A 64 -8.14 0.02 -6.78
C HIS A 64 -7.32 0.13 -8.06
N SER A 65 -7.09 1.33 -8.59
CA SER A 65 -6.17 1.56 -9.69
C SER A 65 -4.71 1.74 -9.23
N TYR A 66 -4.45 1.80 -7.93
CA TYR A 66 -3.10 1.90 -7.35
C TYR A 66 -2.63 0.55 -6.79
N ALA A 67 -1.31 0.34 -6.82
CA ALA A 67 -0.66 -0.71 -6.06
C ALA A 67 -0.27 -0.14 -4.69
N ASN A 68 -0.97 -0.57 -3.63
CA ASN A 68 -0.79 0.00 -2.30
C ASN A 68 0.45 -0.57 -1.61
N LEU A 69 1.37 0.31 -1.23
CA LEU A 69 2.56 0.02 -0.45
C LEU A 69 2.44 0.62 0.96
N TYR A 70 3.25 0.14 1.89
CA TYR A 70 3.21 0.57 3.28
C TYR A 70 4.58 1.06 3.75
N PHE A 71 4.61 2.11 4.58
CA PHE A 71 5.85 2.56 5.24
C PHE A 71 6.36 1.59 6.31
N ASN A 72 5.46 0.77 6.86
CA ASN A 72 5.78 -0.26 7.84
C ASN A 72 5.09 -1.56 7.43
N ALA A 73 5.84 -2.67 7.41
CA ALA A 73 5.29 -3.98 7.08
C ALA A 73 4.23 -4.42 8.10
N ARG A 74 4.39 -4.07 9.38
CA ARG A 74 3.45 -4.38 10.49
C ARG A 74 2.18 -3.52 10.42
N ASN A 75 1.42 -3.70 9.36
CA ASN A 75 0.16 -3.02 9.15
C ASN A 75 -1.02 -3.82 9.75
N ALA A 76 -2.19 -3.20 9.83
CA ALA A 76 -3.40 -3.83 10.38
C ALA A 76 -3.80 -5.13 9.67
N MET A 77 -3.45 -5.31 8.38
CA MET A 77 -3.74 -6.55 7.66
C MET A 77 -2.86 -7.71 8.12
N MET A 78 -1.62 -7.47 8.58
CA MET A 78 -0.80 -8.53 9.20
C MET A 78 -1.45 -9.04 10.49
N TYR A 79 -1.96 -8.15 11.35
CA TYR A 79 -2.68 -8.55 12.56
C TYR A 79 -3.99 -9.30 12.22
N ARG A 80 -4.72 -8.81 11.21
CA ARG A 80 -5.95 -9.46 10.73
C ARG A 80 -5.72 -10.85 10.15
N ARG A 81 -4.48 -11.17 9.75
CA ARG A 81 -4.08 -12.43 9.11
C ARG A 81 -3.09 -13.24 9.95
N LEU A 82 -3.13 -13.10 11.29
CA LEU A 82 -2.32 -13.93 12.19
C LEU A 82 -2.56 -15.43 12.00
N ASP A 83 -3.79 -15.80 11.63
CA ASP A 83 -4.19 -17.16 11.26
C ASP A 83 -3.44 -17.70 10.03
N ARG A 84 -2.95 -16.83 9.16
CA ARG A 84 -2.21 -17.15 7.92
C ARG A 84 -0.76 -16.66 7.92
N HIS A 85 -0.20 -16.33 9.09
CA HIS A 85 1.11 -15.66 9.17
C HIS A 85 2.24 -16.42 8.45
N ALA A 86 2.22 -17.76 8.48
CA ALA A 86 3.23 -18.61 7.85
C ALA A 86 3.20 -18.54 6.30
N GLU A 87 2.11 -18.07 5.72
CA GLU A 87 1.93 -17.93 4.27
C GLU A 87 2.30 -16.52 3.78
N ILE A 88 2.45 -15.54 4.68
CA ILE A 88 2.65 -14.14 4.32
C ILE A 88 4.14 -13.84 4.17
N CYS A 89 4.49 -13.28 3.02
CA CYS A 89 5.79 -12.68 2.75
C CYS A 89 5.70 -11.16 2.73
N VAL A 90 6.82 -10.52 3.04
CA VAL A 90 7.01 -9.07 2.91
C VAL A 90 7.99 -8.82 1.77
N VAL A 91 7.53 -8.15 0.73
CA VAL A 91 8.38 -7.66 -0.36
C VAL A 91 8.83 -6.25 -0.01
N GLN A 92 10.15 -6.04 0.03
CA GLN A 92 10.74 -4.71 0.13
C GLN A 92 10.82 -4.07 -1.25
N VAL A 93 10.41 -2.82 -1.33
CA VAL A 93 10.33 -2.05 -2.56
C VAL A 93 11.24 -0.81 -2.44
N SER A 94 11.95 -0.50 -3.53
CA SER A 94 12.84 0.67 -3.59
C SER A 94 12.08 1.94 -3.20
N PRO A 95 12.66 2.78 -2.32
CA PRO A 95 12.00 4.02 -1.92
C PRO A 95 11.97 5.03 -3.08
N GLU A 96 12.75 4.85 -4.13
CA GLU A 96 12.77 5.68 -5.35
C GLU A 96 11.39 5.77 -6.02
N ILE A 97 10.48 4.83 -5.75
CA ILE A 97 9.08 4.93 -6.19
C ILE A 97 8.44 6.23 -5.72
N LEU A 98 8.81 6.76 -4.55
CA LEU A 98 8.27 8.04 -4.03
C LEU A 98 8.55 9.23 -4.95
N ASP A 99 9.52 9.12 -5.86
CA ASP A 99 9.93 10.19 -6.75
C ASP A 99 9.29 10.04 -8.16
N LEU A 100 8.52 8.97 -8.38
CA LEU A 100 7.77 8.76 -9.62
C LEU A 100 6.56 9.71 -9.71
N PRO A 101 6.15 10.08 -10.94
CA PRO A 101 4.94 10.88 -11.12
C PRO A 101 3.69 10.14 -10.63
N ASP A 102 2.69 10.92 -10.20
CA ASP A 102 1.37 10.45 -9.75
C ASP A 102 1.36 9.50 -8.54
N VAL A 103 2.47 9.42 -7.80
CA VAL A 103 2.50 8.73 -6.51
C VAL A 103 1.81 9.56 -5.44
N VAL A 104 0.93 8.88 -4.70
CA VAL A 104 0.10 9.47 -3.65
C VAL A 104 0.43 8.81 -2.32
N LEU A 105 0.56 9.64 -1.29
CA LEU A 105 0.80 9.23 0.08
C LEU A 105 -0.48 9.38 0.89
N THR A 106 -0.58 8.60 1.96
CA THR A 106 -1.69 8.69 2.91
C THR A 106 -1.17 8.83 4.33
N ASP A 107 -1.79 9.69 5.13
CA ASP A 107 -1.46 9.90 6.54
C ASP A 107 -2.03 8.81 7.46
N CYS A 108 -2.99 8.02 6.97
CA CYS A 108 -3.54 6.86 7.65
C CYS A 108 -3.98 5.78 6.65
N ASN A 109 -4.82 4.84 7.09
CA ASN A 109 -5.38 3.83 6.21
C ASN A 109 -6.26 4.49 5.13
N ALA A 110 -5.93 4.30 3.85
CA ALA A 110 -6.64 4.87 2.70
C ALA A 110 -8.14 4.51 2.63
N ALA A 111 -8.59 3.47 3.33
CA ALA A 111 -10.01 3.10 3.44
C ALA A 111 -10.75 3.83 4.60
N SER A 112 -10.07 4.72 5.33
CA SER A 112 -10.65 5.54 6.39
C SER A 112 -11.35 6.77 5.80
N GLY A 113 -12.49 7.15 6.39
CA GLY A 113 -13.27 8.32 5.94
C GLY A 113 -12.59 9.67 6.15
N TRP A 114 -11.49 9.72 6.91
CA TRP A 114 -10.76 10.96 7.23
C TRP A 114 -9.34 10.99 6.65
N CYS A 115 -9.01 10.03 5.78
CA CYS A 115 -7.67 9.92 5.20
C CYS A 115 -7.35 11.11 4.30
N LYS A 116 -6.17 11.70 4.48
CA LYS A 116 -5.64 12.67 3.54
C LYS A 116 -4.87 11.95 2.43
N PHE A 117 -5.06 12.41 1.21
CA PHE A 117 -4.26 12.00 0.06
C PHE A 117 -3.32 13.13 -0.29
N LEU A 118 -2.01 12.84 -0.24
CA LEU A 118 -0.95 13.83 -0.30
C LEU A 118 -0.05 13.55 -1.51
N PRO A 119 0.42 14.57 -2.23
CA PRO A 119 1.33 14.37 -3.35
C PRO A 119 2.71 13.90 -2.88
N SER A 120 3.25 12.85 -3.48
CA SER A 120 4.64 12.44 -3.24
C SER A 120 5.64 13.31 -4.03
N PRO A 121 6.86 13.54 -3.52
CA PRO A 121 7.34 13.22 -2.18
C PRO A 121 7.01 14.30 -1.13
N ASN A 122 6.54 15.49 -1.52
CA ASN A 122 6.37 16.63 -0.61
C ASN A 122 5.42 16.36 0.55
N GLY A 123 4.41 15.51 0.34
CA GLY A 123 3.45 15.08 1.36
C GLY A 123 4.06 14.29 2.51
N LEU A 124 5.31 13.80 2.40
CA LEU A 124 6.02 13.18 3.52
C LEU A 124 6.13 14.11 4.72
N ASN A 125 6.18 15.43 4.50
CA ASN A 125 6.26 16.43 5.56
C ASN A 125 5.04 16.42 6.48
N ASP A 126 3.88 15.99 5.97
CA ASP A 126 2.61 15.93 6.73
C ASP A 126 2.39 14.57 7.40
N ILE A 127 3.31 13.63 7.23
CA ILE A 127 3.25 12.29 7.84
C ILE A 127 4.12 12.27 9.10
N ASP A 128 3.51 11.88 10.22
CA ASP A 128 4.18 11.71 11.50
C ASP A 128 5.10 10.48 11.48
N GLY A 129 6.40 10.72 11.30
CA GLY A 129 7.41 9.66 11.28
C GLY A 129 7.58 8.95 12.63
N ASN A 130 7.32 9.63 13.75
CA ASN A 130 7.40 9.02 15.08
C ASN A 130 6.30 7.98 15.25
N LEU A 131 5.10 8.25 14.73
CA LEU A 131 4.01 7.28 14.70
C LEU A 131 4.32 6.11 13.76
N VAL A 132 4.78 6.40 12.53
CA VAL A 132 5.04 5.38 11.49
C VAL A 132 6.13 4.38 11.90
N PHE A 133 7.19 4.89 12.53
CA PHE A 133 8.36 4.11 12.92
C PHE A 133 8.45 3.85 14.43
N ALA A 134 7.34 4.05 15.16
CA ALA A 134 7.23 3.67 16.56
C ALA A 134 7.62 2.19 16.72
N ARG A 135 8.38 1.91 17.77
CA ARG A 135 8.68 0.54 18.20
C ARG A 135 7.79 0.23 19.40
N ASP A 136 7.14 -0.92 19.35
CA ASP A 136 6.41 -1.48 20.49
C ASP A 136 7.37 -1.78 21.67
#